data_AF-B3MND4-F1
#
_entry.id   AF-B3MND4-F1
#
_cell.length_a   1.000
_cell.length_b   1.000
_cell.length_c   1.000
_cell.angle_alpha   90.00
_cell.angle_beta   90.00
_cell.angle_gamma   90.00
#
_symmetry.space_group_name_H-M   'P 1'
#
loop_
_entity.id
_entity.type
_entity.pdbx_description
1 polymer ?
#
loop_
_entity_poly.entity_id
_entity_poly.type
_entity_poly.pdbx_seq_one_letter_code
_entity_poly.pdbx_strand_id
1 'polypeptide(L)'
;MTIKENFKNLMGIFIEALIVFKDPHRSPSHTVAYFDRAQMKAFGFYMNSEERRKPLLLAWNYFFMFQMMMNMASFTYGLFESLDDIVLLGRDLAFIIAQVDEIDKLINGLERCYRWETKGPVRNEVVSIKRWHLLLPAAVMGAWLILVISFTFIMISTPFWVESQKLPFHVAYPFDLHNPSKHPIAHALIFASHGCITFYSLIWVVLADVLAGSIFFELTSDLKILCLQLRFLNQYCGCDDVMLDKEVNRLALFHQQIICLVDRSNEIFNGALTMQLMVIFLLISLSGFEAMVSRHDHEVVAEYLVLMVMALSHLSCWSKFGDLLSQESMEVAVAAYDAYDPTRGDKSVHQRLGLIILRAQKPLSIKSRILPPFTLVNNLALVVNFLLISLAGFEAMVSRHDSEVVAEYMVLIVMALGHLSCWSKFGDFLSQESMEVAVAAYEAYDPTRGNKSVHQRLGLIILRAQKPLAIASRFLPPFNLVNNLAVLNQCYRIFTFLMQTME
;
A
#
# COMPACT_ATOMS: atom_id res chain seq x y z
N MET A 1 32.58 -11.74 1.39
CA MET A 1 31.56 -11.88 2.45
C MET A 1 31.58 -13.33 2.89
N THR A 2 31.68 -13.62 4.19
CA THR A 2 31.76 -15.01 4.67
C THR A 2 30.35 -15.64 4.69
N ILE A 3 30.22 -16.95 4.44
CA ILE A 3 28.92 -17.67 4.46
C ILE A 3 28.16 -17.42 5.78
N LYS A 4 28.90 -17.35 6.89
CA LYS A 4 28.38 -17.07 8.23
C LYS A 4 27.74 -15.69 8.34
N GLU A 5 28.29 -14.69 7.68
CA GLU A 5 27.80 -13.31 7.69
C GLU A 5 26.54 -13.15 6.83
N ASN A 6 26.48 -13.82 5.67
CA ASN A 6 25.27 -13.89 4.85
C ASN A 6 24.12 -14.57 5.60
N PHE A 7 24.38 -15.70 6.25
CA PHE A 7 23.35 -16.40 7.03
C PHE A 7 22.83 -15.55 8.20
N LYS A 8 23.73 -14.82 8.87
CA LYS A 8 23.33 -13.89 9.95
C LYS A 8 22.44 -12.76 9.42
N ASN A 9 22.75 -12.19 8.26
CA ASN A 9 21.93 -11.13 7.66
C ASN A 9 20.58 -11.67 7.19
N LEU A 10 20.54 -12.89 6.65
CA LEU A 10 19.33 -13.55 6.17
C LEU A 10 18.36 -13.90 7.31
N MET A 11 18.87 -14.42 8.43
CA MET A 11 18.05 -14.76 9.59
C MET A 11 17.91 -13.63 10.61
N GLY A 12 18.47 -12.44 10.33
CA GLY A 12 18.69 -11.38 11.31
C GLY A 12 17.41 -10.92 12.02
N ILE A 13 16.34 -10.66 11.26
CA ILE A 13 15.05 -10.24 11.82
C ILE A 13 14.43 -11.31 12.73
N PHE A 14 14.49 -12.59 12.34
CA PHE A 14 13.91 -13.68 13.10
C PHE A 14 14.69 -13.96 14.38
N ILE A 15 16.03 -13.85 14.31
CA ILE A 15 16.90 -13.98 15.48
C ILE A 15 16.61 -12.85 16.46
N GLU A 16 16.55 -11.59 15.99
CA GLU A 16 16.24 -10.45 16.86
C GLU A 16 14.82 -10.54 17.45
N ALA A 17 13.84 -10.93 16.63
CA ALA A 17 12.47 -11.17 17.09
C ALA A 17 12.42 -12.26 18.18
N LEU A 18 13.15 -13.37 18.01
CA LEU A 18 13.24 -14.43 19.03
C LEU A 18 13.89 -13.93 20.32
N ILE A 19 14.94 -13.11 20.23
CA ILE A 19 15.63 -12.53 21.38
C ILE A 19 14.70 -11.58 22.15
N VAL A 20 14.03 -10.66 21.45
CA VAL A 20 13.09 -9.68 22.02
C VAL A 20 11.81 -10.36 22.52
N PHE A 21 11.42 -11.49 21.92
CA PHE A 21 10.33 -12.31 22.43
C PHE A 21 10.67 -12.92 23.80
N LYS A 22 11.90 -13.41 23.96
CA LYS A 22 12.40 -14.03 25.20
C LYS A 22 12.71 -13.02 26.31
N ASP A 23 13.15 -11.81 25.97
CA ASP A 23 13.43 -10.73 26.93
C ASP A 23 12.52 -9.52 26.70
N PRO A 24 11.39 -9.42 27.44
CA PRO A 24 10.43 -8.34 27.29
C PRO A 24 10.96 -6.93 27.57
N HIS A 25 12.06 -6.79 28.31
CA HIS A 25 12.64 -5.51 28.69
C HIS A 25 13.68 -5.00 27.69
N ARG A 26 14.08 -5.84 26.74
CA ARG A 26 15.07 -5.49 25.73
C ARG A 26 14.42 -4.74 24.56
N SER A 27 14.97 -3.56 24.27
CA SER A 27 14.64 -2.84 23.03
C SER A 27 15.32 -3.52 21.83
N PRO A 28 14.63 -3.62 20.67
CA PRO A 28 15.28 -4.03 19.43
C PRO A 28 16.49 -3.16 19.12
N SER A 29 17.55 -3.77 18.60
CA SER A 29 18.80 -3.08 18.24
C SER A 29 18.64 -2.15 17.03
N HIS A 30 17.79 -2.52 16.09
CA HIS A 30 17.53 -1.78 14.85
C HIS A 30 16.06 -1.82 14.46
N THR A 31 15.71 -0.96 13.51
CA THR A 31 14.45 -0.97 12.75
C THR A 31 14.25 -2.28 11.97
N VAL A 32 13.00 -2.66 11.72
CA VAL A 32 12.62 -3.79 10.86
C VAL A 32 13.12 -3.54 9.43
N ALA A 33 12.94 -2.33 8.91
CA ALA A 33 13.40 -1.93 7.58
C ALA A 33 14.93 -2.06 7.43
N TYR A 34 15.70 -1.89 8.51
CA TYR A 34 17.13 -2.17 8.51
C TYR A 34 17.43 -3.65 8.29
N PHE A 35 16.73 -4.54 8.99
CA PHE A 35 16.90 -5.98 8.83
C PHE A 35 16.41 -6.46 7.46
N ASP A 36 15.30 -5.93 6.95
CA ASP A 36 14.79 -6.25 5.61
C ASP A 36 15.80 -5.87 4.53
N ARG A 37 16.39 -4.67 4.62
CA ARG A 37 17.50 -4.27 3.74
C ARG A 37 18.68 -5.23 3.83
N ALA A 38 19.07 -5.66 5.04
CA ALA A 38 20.17 -6.60 5.22
C ALA A 38 19.87 -7.96 4.58
N GLN A 39 18.63 -8.44 4.69
CA GLN A 39 18.16 -9.66 4.02
C GLN A 39 18.20 -9.49 2.49
N MET A 40 17.65 -8.41 1.94
CA MET A 40 17.67 -8.17 0.50
C MET A 40 19.10 -8.08 -0.06
N LYS A 41 20.04 -7.48 0.70
CA LYS A 41 21.48 -7.50 0.36
C LYS A 41 22.05 -8.92 0.37
N ALA A 42 21.71 -9.74 1.38
CA ALA A 42 22.20 -11.11 1.48
C ALA A 42 21.74 -12.00 0.33
N PHE A 43 20.53 -11.78 -0.18
CA PHE A 43 20.00 -12.47 -1.36
C PHE A 43 20.49 -11.88 -2.70
N GLY A 44 21.15 -10.72 -2.70
CA GLY A 44 21.58 -10.05 -3.93
C GLY A 44 20.46 -9.27 -4.64
N PHE A 45 19.32 -9.07 -3.99
CA PHE A 45 18.19 -8.28 -4.50
C PHE A 45 18.37 -6.77 -4.36
N TYR A 46 19.33 -6.33 -3.55
CA TYR A 46 19.52 -4.91 -3.21
C TYR A 46 20.89 -4.40 -3.70
N MET A 47 20.89 -3.67 -4.81
CA MET A 47 22.12 -3.27 -5.49
C MET A 47 22.43 -1.77 -5.33
N ASN A 48 22.78 -1.36 -4.11
CA ASN A 48 23.15 0.02 -3.83
C ASN A 48 24.54 0.38 -4.39
N SER A 49 24.93 1.65 -4.29
CA SER A 49 26.25 2.13 -4.75
C SER A 49 27.47 1.36 -4.21
N GLU A 50 27.38 0.77 -3.01
CA GLU A 50 28.45 -0.06 -2.42
C GLU A 50 28.46 -1.47 -2.99
N GLU A 51 27.29 -2.12 -3.07
CA GLU A 51 27.16 -3.48 -3.60
C GLU A 51 27.53 -3.56 -5.09
N ARG A 52 27.27 -2.50 -5.86
CA ARG A 52 27.71 -2.38 -7.26
C ARG A 52 29.22 -2.48 -7.46
N ARG A 53 30.02 -2.22 -6.42
CA ARG A 53 31.50 -2.34 -6.49
C ARG A 53 31.97 -3.79 -6.38
N LYS A 54 31.10 -4.73 -5.97
CA LYS A 54 31.45 -6.14 -5.83
C LYS A 54 31.16 -6.87 -7.15
N PRO A 55 32.19 -7.36 -7.87
CA PRO A 55 32.03 -7.85 -9.25
C PRO A 55 31.14 -9.09 -9.34
N LEU A 56 31.18 -9.98 -8.35
CA LEU A 56 30.35 -11.19 -8.32
C LEU A 56 28.85 -10.87 -8.18
N LEU A 57 28.50 -9.91 -7.33
CA LEU A 57 27.11 -9.50 -7.11
C LEU A 57 26.56 -8.75 -8.31
N LEU A 58 27.39 -7.89 -8.92
CA LEU A 58 27.05 -7.20 -10.16
C LEU A 58 26.80 -8.20 -11.30
N ALA A 59 27.68 -9.19 -11.48
CA ALA A 59 27.53 -10.23 -12.50
C ALA A 59 26.26 -11.09 -12.26
N TRP A 60 26.00 -11.47 -11.01
CA TRP A 60 24.79 -12.21 -10.64
C TRP A 60 23.52 -11.42 -10.96
N ASN A 61 23.49 -10.13 -10.64
CA ASN A 61 22.35 -9.28 -10.94
C ASN A 61 22.14 -9.14 -12.45
N TYR A 62 23.19 -8.86 -13.24
CA TYR A 62 23.07 -8.83 -14.71
C TYR A 62 22.57 -10.16 -15.28
N PHE A 63 23.07 -11.28 -14.78
CA PHE A 63 22.61 -12.61 -15.18
C PHE A 63 21.11 -12.80 -14.89
N PHE A 64 20.67 -12.47 -13.67
CA PHE A 64 19.27 -12.57 -13.28
C PHE A 64 18.37 -11.66 -14.12
N MET A 65 18.76 -10.40 -14.31
CA MET A 65 17.99 -9.44 -15.11
C MET A 65 17.90 -9.86 -16.57
N PHE A 66 18.99 -10.39 -17.13
CA PHE A 66 18.98 -10.96 -18.47
C PHE A 66 18.01 -12.15 -18.57
N GLN A 67 18.04 -13.07 -17.60
CA GLN A 67 17.10 -14.19 -17.57
C GLN A 67 15.65 -13.77 -17.41
N MET A 68 15.38 -12.78 -16.55
CA MET A 68 14.04 -12.25 -16.37
C MET A 68 13.53 -11.61 -17.67
N MET A 69 14.38 -10.84 -18.36
CA MET A 69 14.06 -10.25 -19.65
C MET A 69 13.82 -11.32 -20.73
N MET A 70 14.62 -12.38 -20.78
CA MET A 70 14.42 -13.49 -21.72
C MET A 70 13.10 -14.24 -21.46
N ASN A 71 12.78 -14.52 -20.20
CA ASN A 71 11.51 -15.16 -19.83
C ASN A 71 10.32 -14.25 -20.10
N MET A 72 10.42 -12.95 -19.77
CA MET A 72 9.39 -11.98 -20.08
C MET A 72 9.21 -11.87 -21.59
N ALA A 73 10.30 -11.77 -22.37
CA ALA A 73 10.25 -11.75 -23.84
C ALA A 73 9.58 -13.02 -24.40
N SER A 74 9.83 -14.19 -23.82
CA SER A 74 9.21 -15.46 -24.23
C SER A 74 7.73 -15.55 -23.85
N PHE A 75 7.36 -15.04 -22.68
CA PHE A 75 5.97 -14.92 -22.23
C PHE A 75 5.20 -13.93 -23.11
N THR A 76 5.82 -12.77 -23.37
CA THR A 76 5.27 -11.74 -24.25
C THR A 76 5.30 -12.16 -25.71
N TYR A 77 6.21 -13.02 -26.19
CA TYR A 77 6.17 -13.54 -27.57
C TYR A 77 4.91 -14.39 -27.81
N GLY A 78 4.35 -15.01 -26.76
CA GLY A 78 3.01 -15.61 -26.79
C GLY A 78 1.85 -14.60 -26.67
N LEU A 79 2.13 -13.34 -26.34
CA LEU A 79 1.18 -12.24 -26.07
C LEU A 79 1.28 -11.08 -27.11
N PHE A 80 2.37 -11.03 -27.89
CA PHE A 80 2.79 -9.98 -28.83
C PHE A 80 2.08 -10.05 -30.18
N GLU A 81 0.95 -10.75 -30.25
CA GLU A 81 -0.06 -10.46 -31.26
C GLU A 81 -0.87 -9.19 -30.89
N SER A 82 -0.65 -8.55 -29.73
CA SER A 82 -1.56 -7.47 -29.28
C SER A 82 -1.04 -6.14 -28.73
N LEU A 83 0.22 -5.89 -28.34
CA LEU A 83 0.54 -4.56 -27.76
C LEU A 83 1.95 -4.04 -28.04
N ASP A 84 2.01 -2.95 -28.82
CA ASP A 84 3.16 -2.07 -29.00
C ASP A 84 3.44 -1.28 -27.71
N ASP A 85 4.61 -1.51 -27.08
CA ASP A 85 5.63 -0.49 -26.77
C ASP A 85 6.55 -0.94 -25.61
N ILE A 86 7.66 -1.62 -25.94
CA ILE A 86 8.66 -2.18 -25.01
C ILE A 86 9.55 -1.09 -24.36
N VAL A 87 9.51 0.13 -24.88
CA VAL A 87 10.44 1.21 -24.51
C VAL A 87 10.15 1.81 -23.12
N LEU A 88 8.91 1.73 -22.64
CA LEU A 88 8.56 2.17 -21.27
C LEU A 88 9.12 1.24 -20.18
N LEU A 89 9.19 -0.07 -20.44
CA LEU A 89 9.65 -1.07 -19.45
C LEU A 89 11.13 -0.86 -19.06
N GLY A 90 11.98 -0.56 -20.04
CA GLY A 90 13.42 -0.30 -19.81
C GLY A 90 13.68 0.99 -19.02
N ARG A 91 12.83 2.00 -19.20
CA ARG A 91 12.89 3.26 -18.45
C ARG A 91 12.49 3.08 -16.99
N ASP A 92 11.46 2.26 -16.73
CA ASP A 92 11.01 1.95 -15.38
C ASP A 92 12.04 1.11 -14.59
N LEU A 93 12.74 0.18 -15.27
CA LEU A 93 13.86 -0.56 -14.68
C LEU A 93 15.06 0.34 -14.29
N ALA A 94 15.45 1.28 -15.16
CA ALA A 94 16.51 2.24 -14.86
C ALA A 94 16.12 3.18 -13.69
N PHE A 95 14.83 3.50 -13.58
CA PHE A 95 14.28 4.28 -12.47
C PHE A 95 14.30 3.50 -11.14
N ILE A 96 13.98 2.20 -11.15
CA ILE A 96 14.07 1.31 -9.98
C ILE A 96 15.50 1.25 -9.42
N ILE A 97 16.52 1.15 -10.28
CA ILE A 97 17.94 1.13 -9.85
C ILE A 97 18.36 2.45 -9.20
N ALA A 98 17.86 3.58 -9.69
CA ALA A 98 18.14 4.90 -9.10
C ALA A 98 17.45 5.11 -7.75
N GLN A 99 16.31 4.45 -7.50
CA GLN A 99 15.58 4.57 -6.24
C GLN A 99 16.22 3.81 -5.07
N VAL A 100 17.05 2.79 -5.30
CA VAL A 100 17.67 1.99 -4.21
C VAL A 100 18.54 2.85 -3.28
N ASP A 101 19.30 3.81 -3.84
CA ASP A 101 20.09 4.74 -3.02
C ASP A 101 19.19 5.74 -2.25
N GLU A 102 18.00 6.05 -2.76
CA GLU A 102 16.99 6.89 -2.08
C GLU A 102 16.30 6.13 -0.93
N ILE A 103 16.06 4.82 -1.10
CA ILE A 103 15.58 3.91 -0.05
C ILE A 103 16.60 3.83 1.10
N ASP A 104 17.91 3.78 0.80
CA ASP A 104 18.95 3.80 1.83
C ASP A 104 18.88 5.08 2.69
N LYS A 105 18.69 6.24 2.06
CA LYS A 105 18.51 7.51 2.78
C LYS A 105 17.24 7.51 3.63
N LEU A 106 16.16 6.90 3.14
CA LEU A 106 14.91 6.75 3.87
C LEU A 106 15.07 5.87 5.12
N ILE A 107 15.65 4.68 4.98
CA ILE A 107 15.91 3.75 6.09
C ILE A 107 16.85 4.39 7.11
N ASN A 108 17.88 5.11 6.67
CA ASN A 108 18.76 5.84 7.58
C ASN A 108 18.02 6.98 8.31
N GLY A 109 16.98 7.56 7.70
CA GLY A 109 16.09 8.53 8.34
C GLY A 109 15.20 7.89 9.40
N LEU A 110 14.63 6.71 9.12
CA LEU A 110 13.89 5.91 10.09
C LEU A 110 14.75 5.51 11.28
N GLU A 111 15.99 5.06 11.04
CA GLU A 111 16.91 4.69 12.12
C GLU A 111 17.24 5.88 13.03
N ARG A 112 17.30 7.11 12.50
CA ARG A 112 17.45 8.33 13.31
C ARG A 112 16.21 8.61 14.16
N CYS A 113 15.01 8.43 13.60
CA CYS A 113 13.75 8.55 14.33
C CYS A 113 13.63 7.47 15.41
N TYR A 114 14.00 6.25 15.09
CA TYR A 114 14.01 5.13 16.01
C TYR A 114 14.96 5.36 17.20
N ARG A 115 16.15 5.92 16.95
CA ARG A 115 17.11 6.27 18.00
C ARG A 115 16.80 7.59 18.70
N TRP A 116 15.73 8.28 18.30
CA TRP A 116 15.36 9.55 18.90
C TRP A 116 15.12 9.37 20.40
N GLU A 117 15.84 10.17 21.19
CA GLU A 117 15.91 9.98 22.62
C GLU A 117 14.52 10.16 23.26
N THR A 118 14.04 9.11 23.92
CA THR A 118 12.80 9.14 24.70
C THR A 118 13.16 9.20 26.17
N LYS A 119 12.90 10.35 26.80
CA LYS A 119 13.17 10.58 28.22
C LYS A 119 11.89 10.44 29.04
N GLY A 120 12.05 10.16 30.33
CA GLY A 120 10.95 10.20 31.30
C GLY A 120 10.20 8.88 31.51
N PRO A 121 9.02 8.93 32.15
CA PRO A 121 8.28 7.74 32.63
C PRO A 121 7.77 6.85 31.49
N VAL A 122 7.70 7.40 30.28
CA VAL A 122 7.14 6.77 29.07
C VAL A 122 8.07 5.70 28.46
N ARG A 123 9.32 5.63 28.90
CA ARG A 123 10.34 4.75 28.29
C ARG A 123 9.91 3.29 28.19
N ASN A 124 9.25 2.76 29.23
CA ASN A 124 8.82 1.35 29.25
C ASN A 124 7.71 1.08 28.22
N GLU A 125 6.78 2.02 28.07
CA GLU A 125 5.72 1.92 27.06
C GLU A 125 6.27 2.03 25.64
N VAL A 126 7.24 2.92 25.41
CA VAL A 126 7.93 3.02 24.11
C VAL A 126 8.68 1.74 23.76
N VAL A 127 9.37 1.11 24.72
CA VAL A 127 10.01 -0.19 24.50
C VAL A 127 8.99 -1.27 24.15
N SER A 128 7.84 -1.29 24.83
CA SER A 128 6.73 -2.20 24.52
C SER A 128 6.19 -1.98 23.11
N ILE A 129 5.97 -0.72 22.71
CA ILE A 129 5.53 -0.34 21.36
C ILE A 129 6.55 -0.85 20.34
N LYS A 130 7.84 -0.51 20.49
CA LYS A 130 8.91 -0.95 19.57
C LYS A 130 9.01 -2.46 19.46
N ARG A 131 8.84 -3.18 20.57
CA ARG A 131 8.82 -4.65 20.60
C ARG A 131 7.67 -5.21 19.77
N TRP A 132 6.44 -4.74 19.98
CA TRP A 132 5.30 -5.17 19.17
C TRP A 132 5.48 -4.83 17.69
N HIS A 133 6.09 -3.67 17.41
CA HIS A 133 6.35 -3.23 16.04
C HIS A 133 7.50 -3.98 15.36
N LEU A 134 8.31 -4.75 16.08
CA LEU A 134 9.23 -5.75 15.52
C LEU A 134 8.55 -7.11 15.33
N LEU A 135 7.86 -7.59 16.38
CA LEU A 135 7.30 -8.94 16.41
C LEU A 135 6.18 -9.15 15.39
N LEU A 136 5.27 -8.17 15.26
CA LEU A 136 4.14 -8.30 14.35
C LEU A 136 4.59 -8.36 12.88
N PRO A 137 5.43 -7.44 12.34
CA PRO A 137 5.93 -7.57 10.98
C PRO A 137 6.77 -8.82 10.75
N ALA A 138 7.59 -9.24 11.72
CA ALA A 138 8.37 -10.47 11.60
C ALA A 138 7.48 -11.71 11.49
N ALA A 139 6.39 -11.77 12.25
CA ALA A 139 5.41 -12.85 12.17
C ALA A 139 4.63 -12.83 10.84
N VAL A 140 4.17 -11.65 10.40
CA VAL A 140 3.47 -11.48 9.12
C VAL A 140 4.38 -11.85 7.95
N MET A 141 5.63 -11.38 7.95
CA MET A 141 6.64 -11.74 6.95
C MET A 141 6.89 -13.25 6.93
N GLY A 142 7.04 -13.88 8.10
CA GLY A 142 7.22 -15.34 8.19
C GLY A 142 6.04 -16.12 7.62
N ALA A 143 4.81 -15.74 7.97
CA ALA A 143 3.60 -16.36 7.44
C ALA A 143 3.49 -16.18 5.92
N TRP A 144 3.75 -14.98 5.41
CA TRP A 144 3.70 -14.67 3.98
C TRP A 144 4.76 -15.42 3.18
N LEU A 145 5.99 -15.52 3.70
CA LEU A 145 7.05 -16.33 3.09
C LEU A 145 6.66 -17.80 3.00
N ILE A 146 6.06 -18.37 4.06
CA ILE A 146 5.59 -19.77 4.03
C ILE A 146 4.53 -19.96 2.94
N LEU A 147 3.55 -19.06 2.85
CA LEU A 147 2.50 -19.14 1.83
C LEU A 147 3.07 -19.06 0.41
N VAL A 148 3.93 -18.08 0.14
CA VAL A 148 4.53 -17.89 -1.20
C VAL A 148 5.46 -19.04 -1.57
N ILE A 149 6.27 -19.53 -0.63
CA ILE A 149 7.13 -20.70 -0.86
C ILE A 149 6.27 -21.94 -1.17
N SER A 150 5.21 -22.17 -0.40
CA SER A 150 4.29 -23.29 -0.62
C SER A 150 3.60 -23.19 -1.98
N PHE A 151 3.07 -22.02 -2.32
CA PHE A 151 2.46 -21.75 -3.64
C PHE A 151 3.47 -21.97 -4.78
N THR A 152 4.71 -21.52 -4.60
CA THR A 152 5.76 -21.72 -5.61
C THR A 152 6.09 -23.19 -5.80
N PHE A 153 6.16 -23.97 -4.72
CA PHE A 153 6.38 -25.41 -4.82
C PHE A 153 5.24 -26.12 -5.53
N ILE A 154 3.99 -25.73 -5.23
CA ILE A 154 2.80 -26.25 -5.93
C ILE A 154 2.94 -25.97 -7.43
N MET A 155 3.12 -24.70 -7.83
CA MET A 155 3.26 -24.27 -9.22
C MET A 155 4.39 -24.99 -9.98
N ILE A 156 5.56 -25.16 -9.36
CA ILE A 156 6.68 -25.88 -9.98
C ILE A 156 6.37 -27.37 -10.11
N SER A 157 5.58 -27.93 -9.19
CA SER A 157 5.22 -29.34 -9.19
C SER A 157 4.02 -29.70 -10.06
N THR A 158 3.18 -28.73 -10.45
CA THR A 158 1.96 -28.94 -11.27
C THR A 158 2.19 -29.83 -12.50
N PRO A 159 3.27 -29.66 -13.30
CA PRO A 159 3.52 -30.49 -14.48
C PRO A 159 3.73 -31.98 -14.21
N PHE A 160 3.93 -32.40 -12.95
CA PHE A 160 4.05 -33.82 -12.60
C PHE A 160 2.71 -34.50 -12.32
N TRP A 161 1.65 -33.73 -12.08
CA TRP A 161 0.34 -34.26 -11.67
C TRP A 161 -0.78 -33.87 -12.65
N VAL A 162 -0.56 -32.83 -13.47
CA VAL A 162 -1.51 -32.37 -14.50
C VAL A 162 -0.99 -32.76 -15.88
N GLU A 163 -1.60 -33.79 -16.49
CA GLU A 163 -1.14 -34.36 -17.78
C GLU A 163 -1.14 -33.38 -18.95
N SER A 164 -2.02 -32.36 -18.91
CA SER A 164 -2.12 -31.33 -19.96
C SER A 164 -0.98 -30.30 -19.89
N GLN A 165 -0.26 -30.20 -18.78
CA GLN A 165 0.72 -29.16 -18.52
C GLN A 165 2.16 -29.69 -18.51
N LYS A 166 2.96 -29.30 -19.50
CA LYS A 166 4.35 -29.78 -19.68
C LYS A 166 5.42 -28.90 -19.04
N LEU A 167 5.07 -27.69 -18.62
CA LEU A 167 5.96 -26.69 -18.01
C LEU A 167 5.20 -25.91 -16.93
N PRO A 168 5.88 -25.35 -15.90
CA PRO A 168 5.24 -24.58 -14.84
C PRO A 168 4.44 -23.37 -15.36
N PHE A 169 4.88 -22.80 -16.48
CA PHE A 169 4.17 -21.77 -17.22
C PHE A 169 3.97 -22.22 -18.66
N HIS A 170 2.86 -21.83 -19.27
CA HIS A 170 2.63 -22.04 -20.69
C HIS A 170 3.48 -21.04 -21.49
N VAL A 171 4.59 -21.51 -22.06
CA VAL A 171 5.55 -20.65 -22.77
C VAL A 171 6.01 -21.32 -24.06
N ALA A 172 6.04 -20.55 -25.15
CA ALA A 172 6.60 -20.98 -26.42
C ALA A 172 8.05 -20.49 -26.56
N TYR A 173 8.97 -21.42 -26.82
CA TYR A 173 10.35 -21.12 -27.19
C TYR A 173 10.57 -21.35 -28.70
N PRO A 174 11.45 -20.56 -29.35
CA PRO A 174 11.82 -20.78 -30.75
C PRO A 174 12.24 -22.23 -31.02
N PHE A 175 11.97 -22.71 -32.23
CA PHE A 175 12.31 -24.08 -32.68
C PHE A 175 11.69 -25.21 -31.85
N ASP A 176 10.57 -24.95 -31.15
CA ASP A 176 9.93 -25.94 -30.27
C ASP A 176 10.87 -26.52 -29.19
N LEU A 177 11.86 -25.76 -28.72
CA LEU A 177 12.81 -26.22 -27.70
C LEU A 177 12.14 -26.65 -26.38
N HIS A 178 10.93 -26.16 -26.15
CA HIS A 178 10.08 -26.50 -25.02
C HIS A 178 9.33 -27.83 -25.19
N ASN A 179 9.42 -28.50 -26.35
CA ASN A 179 8.72 -29.75 -26.60
C ASN A 179 9.57 -30.95 -26.11
N PRO A 180 9.11 -31.70 -25.09
CA PRO A 180 9.88 -32.79 -24.49
C PRO A 180 10.13 -33.94 -25.46
N SER A 181 9.28 -34.15 -26.48
CA SER A 181 9.47 -35.23 -27.45
C SER A 181 10.53 -34.93 -28.51
N LYS A 182 10.72 -33.65 -28.87
CA LYS A 182 11.74 -33.22 -29.85
C LYS A 182 13.08 -32.93 -29.18
N HIS A 183 13.07 -32.29 -28.01
CA HIS A 183 14.27 -31.78 -27.35
C HIS A 183 14.23 -32.02 -25.83
N PRO A 184 14.42 -33.27 -25.35
CA PRO A 184 14.28 -33.61 -23.93
C PRO A 184 15.30 -32.89 -23.02
N ILE A 185 16.54 -32.72 -23.48
CA ILE A 185 17.59 -32.02 -22.70
C ILE A 185 17.27 -30.52 -22.62
N ALA A 186 16.84 -29.91 -23.73
CA ALA A 186 16.48 -28.49 -23.75
C ALA A 186 15.26 -28.22 -22.87
N HIS A 187 14.24 -29.08 -22.95
CA HIS A 187 13.07 -29.01 -22.07
C HIS A 187 13.44 -29.11 -20.59
N ALA A 188 14.30 -30.04 -20.20
CA ALA A 188 14.76 -30.16 -18.81
C ALA A 188 15.52 -28.90 -18.33
N LEU A 189 16.36 -28.31 -19.18
CA LEU A 189 17.06 -27.06 -18.87
C LEU A 189 16.09 -25.87 -18.74
N ILE A 190 15.09 -25.78 -19.61
CA ILE A 190 14.05 -24.74 -19.56
C ILE A 190 13.23 -24.89 -18.28
N PHE A 191 12.80 -26.11 -17.95
CA PHE A 191 12.06 -26.41 -16.73
C PHE A 191 12.84 -25.98 -15.48
N ALA A 192 14.11 -26.40 -15.37
CA ALA A 192 14.96 -26.04 -14.23
C ALA A 192 15.20 -24.52 -14.16
N SER A 193 15.42 -23.86 -15.29
CA SER A 193 15.60 -22.41 -15.38
C SER A 193 14.34 -21.66 -14.93
N HIS A 194 13.16 -22.06 -15.40
CA HIS A 194 11.87 -21.51 -14.99
C HIS A 194 11.66 -21.66 -13.49
N GLY A 195 11.82 -22.87 -12.94
CA GLY A 195 11.65 -23.10 -11.51
C GLY A 195 12.56 -22.21 -10.65
N CYS A 196 13.85 -22.12 -11.01
CA CYS A 196 14.82 -21.26 -10.32
C CYS A 196 14.44 -19.78 -10.39
N ILE A 197 14.08 -19.28 -11.58
CA ILE A 197 13.78 -17.86 -11.79
C ILE A 197 12.47 -17.48 -11.10
N THR A 198 11.43 -18.32 -11.20
CA THR A 198 10.14 -18.08 -10.54
C THR A 198 10.30 -18.03 -9.04
N PHE A 199 11.02 -19.00 -8.45
CA PHE A 199 11.30 -19.00 -7.02
C PHE A 199 12.07 -17.75 -6.57
N TYR A 200 13.15 -17.41 -7.28
CA TYR A 200 13.96 -16.24 -6.96
C TYR A 200 13.19 -14.93 -7.12
N SER A 201 12.34 -14.82 -8.15
CA SER A 201 11.52 -13.62 -8.43
C SER A 201 10.39 -13.44 -7.41
N LEU A 202 9.71 -14.51 -7.00
CA LEU A 202 8.65 -14.44 -6.00
C LEU A 202 9.21 -14.07 -4.62
N ILE A 203 10.36 -14.61 -4.24
CA ILE A 203 11.06 -14.18 -3.01
C ILE A 203 11.44 -12.70 -3.11
N TRP A 204 11.94 -12.25 -4.26
CA TRP A 204 12.27 -10.84 -4.46
C TRP A 204 11.06 -9.92 -4.23
N VAL A 205 9.92 -10.24 -4.86
CA VAL A 205 8.67 -9.49 -4.70
C VAL A 205 8.23 -9.46 -3.24
N VAL A 206 8.26 -10.61 -2.55
CA VAL A 206 7.90 -10.68 -1.12
C VAL A 206 8.79 -9.79 -0.27
N LEU A 207 10.11 -9.86 -0.45
CA LEU A 207 11.03 -9.07 0.36
C LEU A 207 10.92 -7.57 0.05
N ALA A 208 10.66 -7.19 -1.20
CA ALA A 208 10.41 -5.80 -1.58
C ALA A 208 9.11 -5.27 -0.94
N ASP A 209 8.04 -6.06 -0.97
CA ASP A 209 6.76 -5.73 -0.33
C ASP A 209 6.89 -5.59 1.18
N VAL A 210 7.60 -6.51 1.82
CA VAL A 210 7.84 -6.50 3.27
C VAL A 210 8.67 -5.27 3.67
N LEU A 211 9.71 -4.93 2.90
CA LEU A 211 10.50 -3.72 3.14
C LEU A 211 9.63 -2.45 3.05
N ALA A 212 8.78 -2.35 2.03
CA ALA A 212 7.91 -1.20 1.87
C ALA A 212 6.86 -1.14 3.00
N GLY A 213 6.28 -2.27 3.37
CA GLY A 213 5.34 -2.39 4.49
C GLY A 213 5.98 -2.03 5.84
N SER A 214 7.21 -2.48 6.10
CA SER A 214 7.91 -2.22 7.35
C SER A 214 8.26 -0.74 7.52
N ILE A 215 8.62 -0.05 6.44
CA ILE A 215 8.82 1.41 6.42
C ILE A 215 7.56 2.16 6.88
N PHE A 216 6.41 1.88 6.27
CA PHE A 216 5.17 2.58 6.64
C PHE A 216 4.68 2.20 8.04
N PHE A 217 4.91 0.96 8.45
CA PHE A 217 4.57 0.51 9.79
C PHE A 217 5.47 1.14 10.87
N GLU A 218 6.75 1.35 10.58
CA GLU A 218 7.65 2.12 11.46
C GLU A 218 7.24 3.59 11.59
N LEU A 219 6.88 4.24 10.48
CA LEU A 219 6.36 5.61 10.51
C LEU A 219 5.09 5.73 11.34
N THR A 220 4.24 4.69 11.31
CA THR A 220 3.06 4.58 12.17
C THR A 220 3.45 4.45 13.65
N SER A 221 4.46 3.63 13.96
CA SER A 221 5.02 3.53 15.31
C SER A 221 5.57 4.86 15.82
N ASP A 222 6.26 5.61 14.97
CA ASP A 222 6.84 6.91 15.33
C ASP A 222 5.76 7.94 15.66
N LEU A 223 4.65 7.96 14.91
CA LEU A 223 3.47 8.78 15.24
C LEU A 223 2.87 8.39 16.60
N LYS A 224 2.74 7.09 16.86
CA LYS A 224 2.23 6.59 18.14
C LYS A 224 3.12 6.99 19.32
N ILE A 225 4.45 6.90 19.14
CA ILE A 225 5.43 7.36 20.13
C ILE A 225 5.32 8.87 20.35
N LEU A 226 5.13 9.66 19.28
CA LEU A 226 4.90 11.09 19.37
C LEU A 226 3.63 11.41 20.16
N CYS A 227 2.51 10.76 19.86
CA CYS A 227 1.25 10.90 20.60
C CYS A 227 1.46 10.63 22.09
N LEU A 228 2.20 9.57 22.41
CA LEU A 228 2.47 9.20 23.79
C LEU A 228 3.35 10.24 24.51
N GLN A 229 4.41 10.71 23.87
CA GLN A 229 5.26 11.76 24.43
C GLN A 229 4.52 13.09 24.64
N LEU A 230 3.58 13.43 23.74
CA LEU A 230 2.72 14.62 23.89
C LEU A 230 1.82 14.49 25.13
N ARG A 231 1.12 13.36 25.31
CA ARG A 231 0.22 13.15 26.47
C ARG A 231 0.92 13.24 27.82
N PHE A 232 2.17 12.79 27.89
CA PHE A 232 2.97 12.80 29.12
C PHE A 232 3.87 14.03 29.27
N LEU A 233 3.78 14.99 28.35
CA LEU A 233 4.65 16.17 28.30
C LEU A 233 4.62 16.96 29.61
N ASN A 234 3.42 17.33 30.08
CA ASN A 234 3.25 18.15 31.29
C ASN A 234 3.71 17.41 32.55
N GLN A 235 3.51 16.09 32.62
CA GLN A 235 3.98 15.27 33.74
C GLN A 235 5.51 15.20 33.77
N TYR A 236 6.15 15.11 32.60
CA TYR A 236 7.60 15.03 32.48
C TYR A 236 8.30 16.36 32.77
N CYS A 237 7.79 17.48 32.27
CA CYS A 237 8.40 18.80 32.46
C CYS A 237 8.15 19.38 33.87
N GLY A 238 7.21 18.83 34.64
CA GLY A 238 6.92 19.34 35.98
C GLY A 238 6.53 20.82 35.92
N CYS A 239 7.22 21.69 36.68
CA CYS A 239 7.01 23.14 36.68
C CYS A 239 8.05 23.98 35.92
N ASP A 240 8.87 23.34 35.10
CA ASP A 240 9.91 24.03 34.34
C ASP A 240 9.42 24.43 32.94
N ASP A 241 9.01 25.69 32.77
CA ASP A 241 8.55 26.24 31.50
C ASP A 241 9.67 26.29 30.43
N VAL A 242 10.94 26.40 30.81
CA VAL A 242 12.07 26.38 29.87
C VAL A 242 12.28 24.97 29.33
N MET A 243 12.12 23.96 30.18
CA MET A 243 12.13 22.57 29.77
C MET A 243 10.92 22.25 28.87
N LEU A 244 9.74 22.78 29.19
CA LEU A 244 8.53 22.63 28.39
C LEU A 244 8.71 23.18 26.97
N ASP A 245 9.24 24.40 26.80
CA ASP A 245 9.51 24.96 25.47
C ASP A 245 10.48 24.11 24.65
N LYS A 246 11.58 23.65 25.27
CA LYS A 246 12.57 22.78 24.62
C LYS A 246 11.95 21.45 24.17
N GLU A 247 11.14 20.83 25.01
CA GLU A 247 10.50 19.55 24.70
C GLU A 247 9.42 19.72 23.62
N VAL A 248 8.60 20.77 23.67
CA VAL A 248 7.63 21.07 22.61
C VAL A 248 8.33 21.32 21.27
N ASN A 249 9.46 22.04 21.28
CA ASN A 249 10.28 22.22 20.08
C ASN A 249 10.77 20.87 19.53
N ARG A 250 11.30 20.01 20.41
CA ARG A 250 11.80 18.69 20.05
C ARG A 250 10.70 17.83 19.44
N LEU A 251 9.51 17.81 20.02
CA LEU A 251 8.36 17.05 19.52
C LEU A 251 7.84 17.62 18.19
N ALA A 252 7.83 18.95 18.02
CA ALA A 252 7.48 19.57 16.75
C ALA A 252 8.45 19.19 15.63
N LEU A 253 9.76 19.20 15.90
CA LEU A 253 10.79 18.77 14.94
C LEU A 253 10.67 17.27 14.63
N PHE A 254 10.38 16.43 15.62
CA PHE A 254 10.16 15.01 15.43
C PHE A 254 8.94 14.75 14.52
N HIS A 255 7.82 15.45 14.76
CA HIS A 255 6.64 15.39 13.88
C HIS A 255 6.96 15.81 12.43
N GLN A 256 7.73 16.89 12.25
CA GLN A 256 8.15 17.35 10.92
C GLN A 256 9.01 16.32 10.20
N GLN A 257 9.91 15.62 10.91
CA GLN A 257 10.72 14.55 10.34
C GLN A 257 9.85 13.38 9.87
N ILE A 258 8.88 12.95 10.69
CA ILE A 258 7.94 11.89 10.30
C ILE A 258 7.15 12.28 9.04
N ILE A 259 6.62 13.51 8.98
CA ILE A 259 5.91 14.01 7.79
C ILE A 259 6.80 13.94 6.55
N CYS A 260 8.05 14.41 6.65
CA CYS A 260 9.00 14.40 5.54
C CYS A 260 9.33 12.96 5.08
N LEU A 261 9.49 12.03 6.01
CA LEU A 261 9.74 10.62 5.69
C LEU A 261 8.53 9.96 5.04
N VAL A 262 7.30 10.26 5.47
CA VAL A 262 6.08 9.75 4.81
C VAL A 262 5.94 10.29 3.39
N ASP A 263 6.13 11.60 3.19
CA ASP A 263 6.03 12.21 1.87
C ASP A 263 7.09 11.62 0.92
N ARG A 264 8.32 11.46 1.40
CA ARG A 264 9.41 10.83 0.64
C ARG A 264 9.16 9.35 0.35
N SER A 265 8.59 8.60 1.31
CA SER A 265 8.21 7.20 1.11
C SER A 265 7.17 7.09 -0.01
N ASN A 266 6.13 7.93 0.01
CA ASN A 266 5.13 7.97 -1.04
C ASN A 266 5.73 8.34 -2.41
N GLU A 267 6.71 9.24 -2.48
CA GLU A 267 7.38 9.59 -3.73
C GLU A 267 8.20 8.42 -4.31
N ILE A 268 8.98 7.74 -3.46
CA ILE A 268 9.79 6.58 -3.85
C ILE A 268 8.86 5.44 -4.31
N PHE A 269 7.92 5.03 -3.46
CA PHE A 269 7.06 3.88 -3.73
C PHE A 269 5.87 4.19 -4.66
N ASN A 270 5.73 5.41 -5.16
CA ASN A 270 4.61 5.82 -6.01
C ASN A 270 4.39 4.88 -7.21
N GLY A 271 5.46 4.61 -7.96
CA GLY A 271 5.41 3.76 -9.16
C GLY A 271 5.11 2.30 -8.79
N ALA A 272 5.83 1.77 -7.80
CA ALA A 272 5.67 0.40 -7.32
C ALA A 272 4.25 0.13 -6.82
N LEU A 273 3.71 0.98 -5.94
CA LEU A 273 2.35 0.87 -5.41
C LEU A 273 1.29 0.99 -6.51
N THR A 274 1.52 1.86 -7.51
CA THR A 274 0.61 2.01 -8.65
C THR A 274 0.58 0.75 -9.50
N MET A 275 1.75 0.24 -9.89
CA MET A 275 1.87 -0.97 -10.70
C MET A 275 1.32 -2.18 -9.96
N GLN A 276 1.62 -2.32 -8.67
CA GLN A 276 1.14 -3.41 -7.86
C GLN A 276 -0.38 -3.42 -7.75
N LEU A 277 -1.00 -2.25 -7.55
CA LEU A 277 -2.46 -2.17 -7.50
C LEU A 277 -3.09 -2.51 -8.86
N MET A 278 -2.52 -2.03 -9.96
CA MET A 278 -2.97 -2.38 -11.32
C MET A 278 -2.85 -3.88 -11.59
N VAL A 279 -1.72 -4.49 -11.25
CA VAL A 279 -1.48 -5.93 -11.43
C VAL A 279 -2.45 -6.75 -10.58
N ILE A 280 -2.68 -6.37 -9.31
CA ILE A 280 -3.62 -7.07 -8.43
C ILE A 280 -5.05 -6.97 -8.98
N PHE A 281 -5.46 -5.82 -9.53
CA PHE A 281 -6.78 -5.69 -10.13
C PHE A 281 -6.94 -6.51 -11.40
N LEU A 282 -5.93 -6.50 -12.29
CA LEU A 282 -5.92 -7.35 -13.48
C LEU A 282 -5.95 -8.82 -13.09
N LEU A 283 -5.15 -9.22 -12.11
CA LEU A 283 -5.10 -10.59 -11.59
C LEU A 283 -6.48 -11.01 -11.08
N ILE A 284 -7.08 -10.25 -10.16
CA ILE A 284 -8.40 -10.57 -9.60
C ILE A 284 -9.47 -10.68 -10.70
N SER A 285 -9.43 -9.80 -11.71
CA SER A 285 -10.44 -9.75 -12.77
C SER A 285 -10.29 -10.89 -13.77
N LEU A 286 -9.08 -11.16 -14.25
CA LEU A 286 -8.79 -12.27 -15.16
C LEU A 286 -9.03 -13.61 -14.48
N SER A 287 -8.57 -13.75 -13.23
CA SER A 287 -8.80 -14.95 -12.44
C SER A 287 -10.30 -15.19 -12.21
N GLY A 288 -11.10 -14.14 -11.95
CA GLY A 288 -12.55 -14.27 -11.82
C GLY A 288 -13.22 -14.76 -13.11
N PHE A 289 -12.74 -14.30 -14.26
CA PHE A 289 -13.19 -14.80 -15.55
C PHE A 289 -12.82 -16.27 -15.78
N GLU A 290 -11.57 -16.64 -15.52
CA GLU A 290 -11.09 -18.03 -15.67
C GLU A 290 -11.90 -19.00 -14.81
N ALA A 291 -12.26 -18.61 -13.59
CA ALA A 291 -13.10 -19.39 -12.69
C ALA A 291 -14.52 -19.60 -13.24
N MET A 292 -15.09 -18.58 -13.88
CA MET A 292 -16.42 -18.63 -14.48
C MET A 292 -16.44 -19.54 -15.71
N VAL A 293 -15.44 -19.42 -16.59
CA VAL A 293 -15.29 -20.26 -17.78
C VAL A 293 -15.02 -21.72 -17.38
N SER A 294 -14.23 -21.92 -16.33
CA SER A 294 -13.82 -23.24 -15.86
C SER A 294 -14.69 -23.79 -14.73
N ARG A 295 -15.94 -23.30 -14.59
CA ARG A 295 -16.85 -23.66 -13.47
C ARG A 295 -17.10 -25.17 -13.29
N HIS A 296 -16.83 -25.96 -14.33
CA HIS A 296 -17.00 -27.41 -14.34
C HIS A 296 -15.70 -28.17 -14.00
N ASP A 297 -14.57 -27.48 -13.90
CA ASP A 297 -13.28 -28.03 -13.49
C ASP A 297 -12.96 -27.60 -12.05
N HIS A 298 -13.15 -28.52 -11.12
CA HIS A 298 -12.97 -28.26 -9.69
C HIS A 298 -11.51 -27.94 -9.32
N GLU A 299 -10.52 -28.38 -10.11
CA GLU A 299 -9.11 -28.12 -9.84
C GLU A 299 -8.76 -26.65 -10.15
N VAL A 300 -9.18 -26.17 -11.33
CA VAL A 300 -8.99 -24.77 -11.74
C VAL A 300 -9.72 -23.80 -10.81
N VAL A 301 -10.94 -24.15 -10.37
CA VAL A 301 -11.70 -23.34 -9.40
C VAL A 301 -11.01 -23.30 -8.03
N ALA A 302 -10.34 -24.37 -7.59
CA ALA A 302 -9.62 -24.40 -6.33
C ALA A 302 -8.35 -23.53 -6.37
N GLU A 303 -7.57 -23.61 -7.46
CA GLU A 303 -6.41 -22.74 -7.68
C GLU A 303 -6.81 -21.26 -7.68
N TYR A 304 -7.94 -20.94 -8.31
CA TYR A 304 -8.53 -19.60 -8.30
C TYR A 304 -8.86 -19.10 -6.89
N LEU A 305 -9.54 -19.92 -6.09
CA LEU A 305 -9.91 -19.52 -4.72
C LEU A 305 -8.67 -19.19 -3.88
N VAL A 306 -7.59 -19.97 -4.05
CA VAL A 306 -6.31 -19.71 -3.38
C VAL A 306 -5.70 -18.40 -3.86
N LEU A 307 -5.65 -18.16 -5.17
CA LEU A 307 -5.15 -16.90 -5.75
C LEU A 307 -5.95 -15.68 -5.28
N MET A 308 -7.28 -15.79 -5.26
CA MET A 308 -8.16 -14.71 -4.81
C MET A 308 -7.97 -14.41 -3.32
N VAL A 309 -7.90 -15.44 -2.47
CA VAL A 309 -7.62 -15.26 -1.04
C VAL A 309 -6.27 -14.59 -0.82
N MET A 310 -5.23 -15.00 -1.55
CA MET A 310 -3.90 -14.36 -1.45
C MET A 310 -3.94 -12.90 -1.90
N ALA A 311 -4.53 -12.60 -3.06
CA ALA A 311 -4.60 -11.24 -3.61
C ALA A 311 -5.41 -10.30 -2.70
N LEU A 312 -6.57 -10.76 -2.20
CA LEU A 312 -7.40 -9.98 -1.27
C LEU A 312 -6.73 -9.80 0.09
N SER A 313 -6.04 -10.82 0.60
CA SER A 313 -5.30 -10.73 1.87
C SER A 313 -4.15 -9.73 1.78
N HIS A 314 -3.41 -9.76 0.67
CA HIS A 314 -2.34 -8.80 0.39
C HIS A 314 -2.88 -7.37 0.35
N LEU A 315 -3.95 -7.12 -0.42
CA LEU A 315 -4.57 -5.81 -0.53
C LEU A 315 -5.13 -5.32 0.82
N SER A 316 -5.75 -6.22 1.59
CA SER A 316 -6.30 -5.93 2.92
C SER A 316 -5.22 -5.58 3.93
N CYS A 317 -4.06 -6.23 3.85
CA CYS A 317 -2.90 -5.92 4.69
C CYS A 317 -2.40 -4.49 4.42
N TRP A 318 -2.21 -4.14 3.14
CA TRP A 318 -1.83 -2.79 2.71
C TRP A 318 -2.86 -1.73 3.11
N SER A 319 -4.16 -2.01 2.92
CA SER A 319 -5.24 -1.15 3.42
C SER A 319 -5.12 -0.90 4.92
N LYS A 320 -4.89 -1.97 5.69
CA LYS A 320 -4.87 -1.89 7.15
C LYS A 320 -3.69 -1.05 7.63
N PHE A 321 -2.51 -1.19 7.01
CA PHE A 321 -1.37 -0.34 7.30
C PHE A 321 -1.64 1.12 6.96
N GLY A 322 -2.30 1.39 5.84
CA GLY A 322 -2.68 2.76 5.48
C GLY A 322 -3.71 3.37 6.42
N ASP A 323 -4.71 2.61 6.87
CA ASP A 323 -5.69 3.04 7.88
C ASP A 323 -5.00 3.36 9.20
N LEU A 324 -4.11 2.48 9.67
CA LEU A 324 -3.36 2.70 10.91
C LEU A 324 -2.50 3.96 10.85
N LEU A 325 -1.77 4.18 9.74
CA LEU A 325 -0.97 5.39 9.54
C LEU A 325 -1.85 6.65 9.58
N SER A 326 -3.00 6.64 8.89
CA SER A 326 -3.93 7.76 8.87
C SER A 326 -4.60 8.03 10.20
N GLN A 327 -4.96 6.98 10.95
CA GLN A 327 -5.56 7.08 12.28
C GLN A 327 -4.54 7.66 13.29
N GLU A 328 -3.36 7.04 13.40
CA GLU A 328 -2.31 7.50 14.34
C GLU A 328 -1.85 8.93 13.97
N SER A 329 -1.84 9.31 12.69
CA SER A 329 -1.55 10.68 12.27
C SER A 329 -2.59 11.70 12.73
N MET A 330 -3.88 11.34 12.80
CA MET A 330 -4.93 12.24 13.32
C MET A 330 -4.90 12.29 14.84
N GLU A 331 -4.56 11.18 15.49
CA GLU A 331 -4.43 11.08 16.95
C GLU A 331 -3.40 12.07 17.51
N VAL A 332 -2.38 12.46 16.71
CA VAL A 332 -1.41 13.50 17.08
C VAL A 332 -2.12 14.82 17.44
N ALA A 333 -3.20 15.18 16.75
CA ALA A 333 -3.95 16.40 17.06
C ALA A 333 -4.62 16.31 18.43
N VAL A 334 -5.20 15.14 18.76
CA VAL A 334 -5.83 14.88 20.06
C VAL A 334 -4.78 14.89 21.16
N ALA A 335 -3.67 14.17 20.97
CA ALA A 335 -2.58 14.13 21.93
C ALA A 335 -1.93 15.50 22.18
N ALA A 336 -1.79 16.34 21.14
CA ALA A 336 -1.29 17.70 21.27
C ALA A 336 -2.29 18.63 21.98
N TYR A 337 -3.60 18.39 21.83
CA TYR A 337 -4.64 19.08 22.58
C TYR A 337 -4.66 18.66 24.05
N ASP A 338 -4.52 17.36 24.35
CA ASP A 338 -4.41 16.84 25.73
C ASP A 338 -3.18 17.42 26.45
N ALA A 339 -2.11 17.69 25.72
CA ALA A 339 -0.90 18.32 26.22
C ALA A 339 -1.04 19.83 26.48
N TYR A 340 -2.07 20.49 25.93
CA TYR A 340 -2.26 21.93 26.04
C TYR A 340 -2.79 22.30 27.43
N ASP A 341 -2.00 23.08 28.18
CA ASP A 341 -2.42 23.67 29.45
C ASP A 341 -2.45 25.20 29.31
N PRO A 342 -3.61 25.87 29.43
CA PRO A 342 -3.71 27.33 29.29
C PRO A 342 -3.03 28.12 30.41
N THR A 343 -2.67 27.45 31.52
CA THR A 343 -2.03 28.09 32.67
C THR A 343 -0.51 27.99 32.66
N ARG A 344 0.08 27.29 31.66
CA ARG A 344 1.51 26.94 31.63
C ARG A 344 2.13 27.16 30.26
N GLY A 345 3.43 27.44 30.24
CA GLY A 345 4.16 27.71 29.02
C GLY A 345 3.92 29.12 28.50
N ASP A 346 4.81 29.54 27.59
CA ASP A 346 4.74 30.85 26.98
C ASP A 346 3.85 30.84 25.72
N LYS A 347 3.64 32.02 25.14
CA LYS A 347 2.90 32.16 23.88
C LYS A 347 3.50 31.30 22.76
N SER A 348 4.81 31.06 22.76
CA SER A 348 5.49 30.29 21.72
C SER A 348 5.17 28.79 21.81
N VAL A 349 5.09 28.24 23.02
CA VAL A 349 4.63 26.86 23.30
C VAL A 349 3.22 26.66 22.78
N HIS A 350 2.29 27.54 23.13
CA HIS A 350 0.91 27.44 22.67
C HIS A 350 0.79 27.54 21.14
N GLN A 351 1.58 28.42 20.51
CA GLN A 351 1.62 28.52 19.06
C GLN A 351 2.13 27.23 18.40
N ARG A 352 3.19 26.61 18.93
CA ARG A 352 3.73 25.35 18.40
C ARG A 352 2.74 24.20 18.56
N LEU A 353 2.11 24.05 19.72
CA LEU A 353 1.06 23.06 19.93
C LEU A 353 -0.12 23.31 18.98
N GLY A 354 -0.55 24.56 18.82
CA GLY A 354 -1.58 24.94 17.86
C GLY A 354 -1.22 24.59 16.41
N LEU A 355 0.04 24.78 16.01
CA LEU A 355 0.55 24.39 14.69
C LEU A 355 0.59 22.87 14.51
N ILE A 356 0.98 22.11 15.55
CA ILE A 356 0.93 20.64 15.53
C ILE A 356 -0.50 20.17 15.33
N ILE A 357 -1.46 20.70 16.10
CA ILE A 357 -2.88 20.39 15.99
C ILE A 357 -3.36 20.70 14.56
N LEU A 358 -3.14 21.92 14.08
CA LEU A 358 -3.58 22.35 12.74
C LEU A 358 -3.00 21.48 11.63
N ARG A 359 -1.74 21.06 11.75
CA ARG A 359 -1.08 20.19 10.76
C ARG A 359 -1.61 18.76 10.82
N ALA A 360 -1.84 18.22 12.01
CA ALA A 360 -2.30 16.85 12.24
C ALA A 360 -3.76 16.63 11.79
N GLN A 361 -4.57 17.70 11.70
CA GLN A 361 -5.90 17.66 11.05
C GLN A 361 -5.85 17.24 9.56
N LYS A 362 -4.66 17.26 8.93
CA LYS A 362 -4.45 16.68 7.60
C LYS A 362 -3.71 15.35 7.76
N PRO A 363 -4.41 14.20 7.77
CA PRO A 363 -3.78 12.90 8.01
C PRO A 363 -2.67 12.62 7.01
N LEU A 364 -1.64 11.95 7.48
CA LEU A 364 -0.65 11.26 6.66
C LEU A 364 -1.26 9.96 6.14
N SER A 365 -1.01 9.63 4.87
CA SER A 365 -1.62 8.46 4.23
C SER A 365 -0.64 7.83 3.25
N ILE A 366 -0.69 6.51 3.13
CA ILE A 366 -0.03 5.79 2.05
C ILE A 366 -0.83 6.06 0.77
N LYS A 367 -0.20 6.65 -0.24
CA LYS A 367 -0.87 7.03 -1.49
C LYS A 367 0.08 6.94 -2.66
N SER A 368 -0.48 6.61 -3.82
CA SER A 368 0.14 6.94 -5.09
C SER A 368 -0.42 8.27 -5.62
N ARG A 369 0.21 8.84 -6.64
CA ARG A 369 -0.18 10.10 -7.28
C ARG A 369 -1.47 9.95 -8.07
N ILE A 370 -1.72 8.76 -8.60
CA ILE A 370 -2.81 8.47 -9.54
C ILE A 370 -4.00 7.83 -8.80
N LEU A 371 -3.73 7.04 -7.76
CA LEU A 371 -4.72 6.21 -7.07
C LEU A 371 -5.09 6.79 -5.70
N PRO A 372 -6.28 6.45 -5.18
CA PRO A 372 -6.70 6.91 -3.86
C PRO A 372 -5.78 6.40 -2.75
N PRO A 373 -5.84 6.99 -1.54
CA PRO A 373 -5.03 6.49 -0.44
C PRO A 373 -5.42 5.04 -0.12
N PHE A 374 -4.42 4.22 0.18
CA PHE A 374 -4.60 2.83 0.59
C PHE A 374 -5.32 2.82 1.93
N THR A 375 -6.63 2.59 1.90
CA THR A 375 -7.51 2.47 3.08
C THR A 375 -8.47 1.31 2.83
N LEU A 376 -9.02 0.70 3.87
CA LEU A 376 -9.92 -0.44 3.68
C LEU A 376 -11.16 -0.05 2.88
N VAL A 377 -11.69 1.14 3.13
CA VAL A 377 -12.88 1.67 2.44
C VAL A 377 -12.61 1.89 0.95
N ASN A 378 -11.49 2.53 0.60
CA ASN A 378 -11.16 2.77 -0.82
C ASN A 378 -10.86 1.48 -1.57
N ASN A 379 -10.17 0.53 -0.91
CA ASN A 379 -9.85 -0.75 -1.54
C ASN A 379 -11.10 -1.61 -1.71
N LEU A 380 -12.01 -1.66 -0.74
CA LEU A 380 -13.29 -2.34 -0.89
C LEU A 380 -14.11 -1.72 -2.04
N ALA A 381 -14.18 -0.39 -2.10
CA ALA A 381 -14.90 0.30 -3.16
C ALA A 381 -14.28 0.04 -4.55
N LEU A 382 -12.94 0.08 -4.67
CA LEU A 382 -12.26 -0.19 -5.93
C LEU A 382 -12.40 -1.65 -6.36
N VAL A 383 -12.15 -2.61 -5.46
CA VAL A 383 -12.28 -4.04 -5.77
C VAL A 383 -13.71 -4.38 -6.15
N VAL A 384 -14.70 -3.98 -5.35
CA VAL A 384 -16.10 -4.32 -5.61
C VAL A 384 -16.58 -3.71 -6.92
N ASN A 385 -16.31 -2.43 -7.15
CA ASN A 385 -16.76 -1.78 -8.39
C ASN A 385 -16.02 -2.33 -9.62
N PHE A 386 -14.70 -2.53 -9.53
CA PHE A 386 -13.93 -3.02 -10.67
C PHE A 386 -14.25 -4.50 -10.97
N LEU A 387 -14.37 -5.35 -9.95
CA LEU A 387 -14.77 -6.74 -10.08
C LEU A 387 -16.19 -6.86 -10.66
N LEU A 388 -17.16 -6.11 -10.11
CA LEU A 388 -18.55 -6.12 -10.63
C LEU A 388 -18.61 -5.64 -12.08
N ILE A 389 -17.95 -4.54 -12.41
CA ILE A 389 -17.99 -3.98 -13.77
C ILE A 389 -17.27 -4.90 -14.76
N SER A 390 -16.15 -5.50 -14.36
CA SER A 390 -15.38 -6.40 -15.23
C SER A 390 -16.13 -7.72 -15.43
N LEU A 391 -16.59 -8.38 -14.36
CA LEU A 391 -17.36 -9.63 -14.48
C LEU A 391 -18.67 -9.41 -15.24
N ALA A 392 -19.45 -8.38 -14.89
CA ALA A 392 -20.72 -8.12 -15.58
C ALA A 392 -20.53 -7.69 -17.04
N GLY A 393 -19.50 -6.89 -17.34
CA GLY A 393 -19.17 -6.50 -18.71
C GLY A 393 -18.74 -7.69 -19.57
N PHE A 394 -17.91 -8.58 -19.05
CA PHE A 394 -17.44 -9.75 -19.79
C PHE A 394 -18.52 -10.83 -19.93
N GLU A 395 -19.32 -11.08 -18.90
CA GLU A 395 -20.35 -12.12 -18.96
C GLU A 395 -21.53 -11.71 -19.84
N ALA A 396 -21.91 -10.43 -19.86
CA ALA A 396 -22.85 -9.89 -20.85
C ALA A 396 -22.34 -10.09 -22.29
N MET A 397 -21.01 -10.03 -22.52
CA MET A 397 -20.41 -10.31 -23.82
C MET A 397 -20.36 -11.82 -24.16
N VAL A 398 -20.17 -12.69 -23.18
CA VAL A 398 -20.13 -14.16 -23.38
C VAL A 398 -21.52 -14.75 -23.55
N SER A 399 -22.52 -14.24 -22.82
CA SER A 399 -23.90 -14.74 -22.80
C SER A 399 -24.86 -13.98 -23.74
N ARG A 400 -24.33 -13.25 -24.73
CA ARG A 400 -25.09 -12.49 -25.74
C ARG A 400 -26.17 -13.28 -26.51
N HIS A 401 -26.16 -14.62 -26.43
CA HIS A 401 -27.15 -15.50 -27.03
C HIS A 401 -28.17 -16.10 -26.06
N ASP A 402 -28.01 -15.90 -24.74
CA ASP A 402 -28.91 -16.44 -23.70
C ASP A 402 -29.59 -15.30 -22.92
N SER A 403 -30.87 -15.06 -23.23
CA SER A 403 -31.61 -13.89 -22.76
C SER A 403 -31.89 -13.87 -21.26
N GLU A 404 -31.92 -15.03 -20.58
CA GLU A 404 -32.15 -15.10 -19.13
C GLU A 404 -30.91 -14.65 -18.35
N VAL A 405 -29.72 -15.10 -18.76
CA VAL A 405 -28.45 -14.72 -18.13
C VAL A 405 -28.18 -13.23 -18.31
N VAL A 406 -28.42 -12.70 -19.52
CA VAL A 406 -28.32 -11.25 -19.78
C VAL A 406 -29.25 -10.45 -18.88
N ALA A 407 -30.46 -10.95 -18.58
CA ALA A 407 -31.41 -10.28 -17.71
C ALA A 407 -30.94 -10.25 -16.24
N GLU A 408 -30.43 -11.35 -15.70
CA GLU A 408 -29.89 -11.42 -14.34
C GLU A 408 -28.71 -10.46 -14.14
N TYR A 409 -27.80 -10.38 -15.11
CA TYR A 409 -26.66 -9.46 -15.04
C TYR A 409 -27.04 -7.99 -15.29
N MET A 410 -28.03 -7.72 -16.13
CA MET A 410 -28.61 -6.38 -16.22
C MET A 410 -29.22 -5.93 -14.89
N VAL A 411 -29.85 -6.84 -14.14
CA VAL A 411 -30.33 -6.56 -12.78
C VAL A 411 -29.17 -6.27 -11.83
N LEU A 412 -28.07 -7.03 -11.88
CA LEU A 412 -26.88 -6.75 -11.06
C LEU A 412 -26.21 -5.41 -11.40
N ILE A 413 -26.09 -5.07 -12.69
CA ILE A 413 -25.59 -3.75 -13.13
C ILE A 413 -26.51 -2.65 -12.63
N VAL A 414 -27.83 -2.81 -12.79
CA VAL A 414 -28.82 -1.83 -12.30
C VAL A 414 -28.77 -1.69 -10.77
N MET A 415 -28.57 -2.78 -10.02
CA MET A 415 -28.42 -2.74 -8.56
C MET A 415 -27.12 -2.05 -8.14
N ALA A 416 -25.98 -2.35 -8.79
CA ALA A 416 -24.69 -1.73 -8.51
C ALA A 416 -24.71 -0.22 -8.82
N LEU A 417 -25.28 0.15 -9.98
CA LEU A 417 -25.48 1.55 -10.37
C LEU A 417 -26.50 2.26 -9.47
N GLY A 418 -27.54 1.56 -9.05
CA GLY A 418 -28.55 2.05 -8.10
C GLY A 418 -27.94 2.34 -6.73
N HIS A 419 -27.09 1.44 -6.24
CA HIS A 419 -26.34 1.63 -5.00
C HIS A 419 -25.39 2.84 -5.09
N LEU A 420 -24.60 2.94 -6.17
CA LEU A 420 -23.71 4.08 -6.39
C LEU A 420 -24.49 5.40 -6.49
N SER A 421 -25.63 5.40 -7.18
CA SER A 421 -26.54 6.55 -7.29
C SER A 421 -27.16 6.95 -5.96
N CYS A 422 -27.46 5.97 -5.10
CA CYS A 422 -27.96 6.22 -3.74
C CYS A 422 -26.92 6.96 -2.90
N TRP A 423 -25.66 6.48 -2.89
CA TRP A 423 -24.56 7.14 -2.19
C TRP A 423 -24.25 8.54 -2.73
N SER A 424 -24.27 8.72 -4.04
CA SER A 424 -24.13 10.04 -4.66
C SER A 424 -25.25 11.00 -4.26
N LYS A 425 -26.49 10.52 -4.15
CA LYS A 425 -27.62 11.34 -3.70
C LYS A 425 -27.50 11.74 -2.23
N PHE A 426 -27.01 10.84 -1.37
CA PHE A 426 -26.71 11.18 0.02
C PHE A 426 -25.56 12.19 0.14
N GLY A 427 -24.55 12.12 -0.74
CA GLY A 427 -23.46 13.09 -0.76
C GLY A 427 -23.89 14.48 -1.29
N ASP A 428 -24.82 14.53 -2.24
CA ASP A 428 -25.49 15.78 -2.64
C ASP A 428 -26.32 16.37 -1.49
N PHE A 429 -27.09 15.53 -0.79
CA PHE A 429 -27.88 15.95 0.38
C PHE A 429 -26.99 16.55 1.48
N LEU A 430 -25.89 15.87 1.85
CA LEU A 430 -24.94 16.40 2.84
C LEU A 430 -24.32 17.74 2.39
N SER A 431 -23.94 17.84 1.11
CA SER A 431 -23.35 19.07 0.58
C SER A 431 -24.34 20.23 0.64
N GLN A 432 -25.61 19.97 0.34
CA GLN A 432 -26.69 20.96 0.42
C GLN A 432 -26.94 21.40 1.86
N GLU A 433 -27.19 20.47 2.78
CA GLU A 433 -27.43 20.76 4.21
C GLU A 433 -26.24 21.50 4.85
N SER A 434 -25.01 21.14 4.47
CA SER A 434 -23.81 21.85 4.92
C SER A 434 -23.76 23.31 4.45
N MET A 435 -24.30 23.60 3.26
CA MET A 435 -24.37 24.95 2.72
C MET A 435 -25.46 25.77 3.43
N GLU A 436 -26.56 25.13 3.84
CA GLU A 436 -27.65 25.76 4.59
C GLU A 436 -27.21 26.31 5.94
N VAL A 437 -26.15 25.75 6.55
CA VAL A 437 -25.52 26.30 7.76
C VAL A 437 -25.05 27.75 7.54
N ALA A 438 -24.53 28.10 6.37
CA ALA A 438 -24.15 29.49 6.06
C ALA A 438 -25.38 30.41 5.99
N VAL A 439 -26.50 29.92 5.44
CA VAL A 439 -27.75 30.67 5.34
C VAL A 439 -28.34 30.90 6.73
N ALA A 440 -28.43 29.85 7.55
CA ALA A 440 -28.91 29.94 8.92
C ALA A 440 -28.03 30.86 9.80
N ALA A 441 -26.70 30.80 9.63
CA ALA A 441 -25.78 31.70 10.34
C ALA A 441 -25.91 33.17 9.90
N TYR A 442 -26.28 33.41 8.64
CA TYR A 442 -26.58 34.74 8.12
C TYR A 442 -27.94 35.25 8.65
N GLU A 443 -28.97 34.41 8.68
CA GLU A 443 -30.28 34.77 9.25
C GLU A 443 -30.20 35.05 10.76
N ALA A 444 -29.33 34.34 11.48
CA ALA A 444 -29.06 34.58 12.90
C ALA A 444 -28.20 35.84 13.15
N TYR A 445 -27.61 36.44 12.11
CA TYR A 445 -26.82 37.66 12.26
C TYR A 445 -27.73 38.88 12.41
N ASP A 446 -27.69 39.48 13.61
CA ASP A 446 -28.36 40.74 13.88
C ASP A 446 -27.29 41.82 14.18
N PRO A 447 -27.15 42.88 13.37
CA PRO A 447 -26.16 43.93 13.59
C PRO A 447 -26.44 44.77 14.85
N THR A 448 -27.65 44.68 15.42
CA THR A 448 -28.07 45.41 16.63
C THR A 448 -27.93 44.59 17.91
N ARG A 449 -27.65 43.27 17.80
CA ARG A 449 -27.53 42.36 18.94
C ARG A 449 -26.23 41.55 18.90
N GLY A 450 -25.48 41.58 20.00
CA GLY A 450 -24.24 40.84 20.16
C GLY A 450 -23.02 41.74 20.36
N ASN A 451 -21.86 41.13 20.56
CA ASN A 451 -20.59 41.85 20.64
C ASN A 451 -19.71 41.53 19.42
N LYS A 452 -18.64 42.29 19.23
CA LYS A 452 -17.68 42.10 18.12
C LYS A 452 -17.18 40.65 17.99
N SER A 453 -17.03 39.93 19.10
CA SER A 453 -16.61 38.52 19.08
C SER A 453 -17.67 37.59 18.49
N VAL A 454 -18.95 37.82 18.80
CA VAL A 454 -20.08 37.05 18.24
C VAL A 454 -20.17 37.27 16.73
N HIS A 455 -20.08 38.51 16.26
CA HIS A 455 -20.10 38.82 14.82
C HIS A 455 -18.92 38.19 14.07
N GLN A 456 -17.73 38.19 14.67
CA GLN A 456 -16.56 37.52 14.10
C GLN A 456 -16.73 36.00 14.01
N ARG A 457 -17.34 35.37 15.03
CA ARG A 457 -17.61 33.93 15.03
C ARG A 457 -18.67 33.55 14.00
N LEU A 458 -19.76 34.30 13.90
CA LEU A 458 -20.77 34.11 12.85
C LEU A 458 -20.16 34.30 11.46
N GLY A 459 -19.33 35.33 11.26
CA GLY A 459 -18.59 35.53 10.02
C GLY A 459 -17.67 34.36 9.67
N LEU A 460 -17.00 33.76 10.66
CA LEU A 460 -16.18 32.56 10.46
C LEU A 460 -17.01 31.30 10.12
N ILE A 461 -18.20 31.16 10.72
CA ILE A 461 -19.12 30.06 10.40
C ILE A 461 -19.59 30.19 8.95
N ILE A 462 -20.04 31.38 8.53
CA ILE A 462 -20.44 31.65 7.14
C ILE A 462 -19.27 31.37 6.18
N LEU A 463 -18.08 31.89 6.48
CA LEU A 463 -16.89 31.70 5.63
C LEU A 463 -16.49 30.22 5.50
N ARG A 464 -16.65 29.42 6.56
CA ARG A 464 -16.36 27.98 6.52
C ARG A 464 -17.44 27.19 5.80
N ALA A 465 -18.71 27.50 6.04
CA ALA A 465 -19.85 26.81 5.44
C ALA A 465 -20.01 27.10 3.93
N GLN A 466 -19.37 28.15 3.41
CA GLN A 466 -19.23 28.36 1.95
C GLN A 466 -18.41 27.28 1.23
N LYS A 467 -17.68 26.43 1.97
CA LYS A 467 -17.12 25.18 1.45
C LYS A 467 -17.98 24.02 1.98
N PRO A 468 -18.92 23.49 1.17
CA PRO A 468 -19.82 22.46 1.63
C PRO A 468 -19.06 21.21 2.03
N LEU A 469 -19.50 20.56 3.12
CA LEU A 469 -19.05 19.24 3.50
C LEU A 469 -19.48 18.26 2.41
N ALA A 470 -18.51 17.60 1.81
CA ALA A 470 -18.78 16.59 0.80
C ALA A 470 -18.43 15.21 1.35
N ILE A 471 -19.27 14.21 1.04
CA ILE A 471 -18.86 12.81 1.16
C ILE A 471 -17.85 12.59 0.04
N ALA A 472 -16.57 12.68 0.36
CA ALA A 472 -15.50 12.51 -0.60
C ALA A 472 -14.44 11.60 0.00
N SER A 473 -14.01 10.60 -0.76
CA SER A 473 -12.69 10.05 -0.52
C SER A 473 -11.68 11.09 -1.01
N ARG A 474 -10.53 11.20 -0.34
CA ARG A 474 -9.58 12.31 -0.51
C ARG A 474 -9.08 12.54 -1.96
N PHE A 475 -9.22 11.54 -2.83
CA PHE A 475 -8.78 11.59 -4.23
C PHE A 475 -9.82 11.04 -5.24
N LEU A 476 -11.04 10.75 -4.81
CA LEU A 476 -12.17 10.63 -5.73
C LEU A 476 -12.90 11.96 -5.77
N PRO A 477 -13.45 12.33 -6.94
CA PRO A 477 -14.33 13.47 -6.97
C PRO A 477 -15.54 13.16 -6.04
N PRO A 478 -16.06 14.16 -5.31
CA PRO A 478 -17.05 13.94 -4.25
C PRO A 478 -18.22 13.08 -4.73
N PHE A 479 -18.74 12.21 -3.87
CA PHE A 479 -19.94 11.42 -4.15
C PHE A 479 -21.11 12.37 -4.39
N ASN A 480 -21.32 12.71 -5.65
CA ASN A 480 -22.42 13.52 -6.14
C ASN A 480 -22.89 12.93 -7.46
N LEU A 481 -24.09 13.32 -7.88
CA LEU A 481 -24.70 12.78 -9.10
C LEU A 481 -23.89 13.13 -10.36
N VAL A 482 -23.21 14.29 -10.38
CA VAL A 482 -22.39 14.75 -11.52
C VAL A 482 -21.19 13.83 -11.77
N ASN A 483 -20.47 13.47 -10.71
CA ASN A 483 -19.28 12.63 -10.79
C ASN A 483 -19.64 11.17 -11.07
N ASN A 484 -20.75 10.69 -10.50
CA ASN A 484 -21.28 9.37 -10.82
C ASN A 484 -21.63 9.25 -12.31
N LEU A 485 -22.27 10.27 -12.88
CA LEU A 485 -22.56 10.32 -14.33
C LEU A 485 -21.29 10.28 -15.19
N ALA A 486 -20.20 10.91 -14.73
CA ALA A 486 -18.91 10.86 -15.42
C ALA A 486 -18.28 9.47 -15.41
N VAL A 487 -18.31 8.77 -14.25
CA VAL A 487 -17.84 7.39 -14.11
C VAL A 487 -18.65 6.45 -15.02
N LEU A 488 -19.98 6.58 -14.98
CA LEU A 488 -20.91 5.84 -15.86
C LEU A 488 -20.57 6.01 -17.35
N ASN A 489 -20.33 7.25 -17.79
CA ASN A 489 -19.95 7.54 -19.17
C ASN A 489 -18.60 6.89 -19.55
N GLN A 490 -17.66 6.83 -18.61
CA GLN A 490 -16.35 6.23 -18.83
C GLN A 490 -16.44 4.70 -18.90
N CYS A 491 -17.21 4.07 -18.00
CA CYS A 491 -17.53 2.65 -18.06
C CYS A 491 -18.22 2.28 -19.37
N TYR A 492 -19.21 3.07 -19.81
CA TYR A 492 -19.88 2.88 -21.11
C TYR A 492 -18.90 2.95 -22.27
N ARG A 493 -17.97 3.92 -22.28
CA ARG A 493 -16.95 4.03 -23.34
C ARG A 493 -16.01 2.82 -23.39
N ILE A 494 -15.53 2.35 -22.23
CA ILE A 494 -14.68 1.17 -22.14
C ILE A 494 -15.43 -0.07 -22.63
N PHE A 495 -16.69 -0.22 -22.23
CA PHE A 495 -17.55 -1.30 -22.69
C PHE A 495 -17.77 -1.27 -24.21
N THR A 496 -18.08 -0.10 -24.78
CA THR A 496 -18.23 0.03 -26.24
C THR A 496 -16.93 -0.22 -27.00
N PHE A 497 -15.78 0.13 -26.42
CA PHE A 497 -14.47 -0.16 -27.01
C PHE A 497 -14.18 -1.67 -27.01
N LEU A 498 -14.43 -2.34 -25.87
CA LEU A 498 -14.28 -3.80 -25.76
C LEU A 498 -15.21 -4.55 -26.73
N MET A 499 -16.45 -4.09 -26.91
CA MET A 499 -17.36 -4.65 -27.92
C MET A 499 -16.79 -4.54 -29.33
N GLN A 500 -16.21 -3.39 -29.70
CA GLN A 500 -15.66 -3.17 -31.03
C GLN A 500 -14.40 -4.01 -31.32
N THR A 501 -13.64 -4.40 -30.30
CA THR A 501 -12.46 -5.26 -30.45
C THR A 501 -12.77 -6.76 -30.45
N MET A 502 -14.02 -7.14 -30.20
CA MET A 502 -14.47 -8.55 -30.15
C MET A 502 -15.35 -8.95 -31.34
N GLU A 503 -15.60 -8.01 -32.27
CA GLU A 503 -16.03 -8.28 -33.66
C GLU A 503 -14.81 -8.41 -34.57
#